data_AF-A0A915YG79-F1
#
_entry.id   AF-A0A915YG79-F1
#
_cell.length_a   1.000
_cell.length_b   1.000
_cell.length_c   1.000
_cell.angle_alpha   90.00
_cell.angle_beta   90.00
_cell.angle_gamma   90.00
#
_symmetry.space_group_name_H-M   'P 1'
#
loop_
_entity.id
_entity.type
_entity.pdbx_description
1 polymer ?
#
loop_
_entity_poly.entity_id
_entity_poly.type
_entity_poly.pdbx_seq_one_letter_code
_entity_poly.pdbx_strand_id
1 'polypeptide(L)'
;MVKSTRLGLMSGFLAMMFITLLYLVDPTLLVDGYERLTLLLFAGAIIYGVQQERQTKLSVKKIEELVEQDTATTDENDEVSDFAPFGELLQLGFRTYVIAYFMKFAFIYFLFNYYDPSLIELVKDASVEVYMEHQDFSKDTEEIIQQKIARYKEGNFGPSLKDVLGIGLELILGFIIAFLTALFFKREQPDY
;
A
#
# COMPACT_ATOMS: atom_id res chain seq x y z
N MET A 1 4.57 18.74 -9.72
CA MET A 1 4.18 17.35 -9.37
C MET A 1 3.62 17.36 -7.95
N VAL A 2 2.44 16.79 -7.71
CA VAL A 2 1.81 16.77 -6.36
C VAL A 2 2.67 15.94 -5.40
N LYS A 3 2.85 16.38 -4.15
CA LYS A 3 3.70 15.70 -3.15
C LYS A 3 3.36 14.22 -2.98
N SER A 4 2.06 13.88 -2.91
CA SER A 4 1.59 12.48 -2.86
C SER A 4 2.06 11.64 -4.05
N THR A 5 2.21 12.24 -5.23
CA THR A 5 2.74 11.53 -6.40
C THR A 5 4.22 11.20 -6.21
N ARG A 6 5.02 12.15 -5.70
CA ARG A 6 6.44 11.89 -5.42
C ARG A 6 6.63 10.81 -4.36
N LEU A 7 5.86 10.88 -3.27
CA LEU A 7 5.93 9.89 -2.19
C LEU A 7 5.48 8.51 -2.66
N GLY A 8 4.41 8.42 -3.45
CA GLY A 8 3.94 7.16 -4.01
C GLY A 8 4.96 6.54 -4.98
N LEU A 9 5.60 7.36 -5.82
CA LEU A 9 6.66 6.89 -6.70
C LEU A 9 7.88 6.38 -5.92
N MET A 10 8.30 7.11 -4.88
CA MET A 10 9.43 6.74 -4.03
C MET A 10 9.16 5.44 -3.27
N SER A 11 7.99 5.30 -2.65
CA SER A 11 7.63 4.08 -1.92
C SER A 11 7.43 2.88 -2.86
N GLY A 12 6.87 3.10 -4.05
CA GLY A 12 6.81 2.09 -5.11
C GLY A 12 8.20 1.62 -5.53
N PHE A 13 9.15 2.54 -5.71
CA PHE A 13 10.53 2.20 -6.03
C PHE A 13 11.23 1.41 -4.91
N LEU A 14 11.08 1.84 -3.66
CA LEU A 14 11.61 1.11 -2.51
C LEU A 14 11.01 -0.29 -2.39
N ALA A 15 9.71 -0.45 -2.67
CA ALA A 15 9.07 -1.76 -2.70
C ALA A 15 9.66 -2.66 -3.79
N MET A 16 9.91 -2.14 -5.00
CA MET A 16 10.57 -2.91 -6.06
C MET A 16 11.99 -3.33 -5.67
N MET A 17 12.78 -2.43 -5.08
CA MET A 17 14.12 -2.76 -4.56
C MET A 17 14.05 -3.85 -3.50
N PHE A 18 13.11 -3.73 -2.56
CA PHE A 18 12.90 -4.73 -1.51
C PHE A 18 12.54 -6.10 -2.08
N ILE A 19 11.59 -6.16 -3.03
CA ILE A 19 11.22 -7.41 -3.72
C ILE A 19 12.41 -7.99 -4.48
N THR A 20 13.21 -7.15 -5.13
CA THR A 20 14.43 -7.59 -5.82
C THR A 20 15.43 -8.19 -4.83
N LEU A 21 15.60 -7.60 -3.65
CA LEU A 21 16.47 -8.15 -2.61
C LEU A 21 15.94 -9.48 -2.10
N LEU A 22 14.63 -9.60 -1.84
CA LEU A 22 14.04 -10.89 -1.46
C LEU A 22 14.31 -11.95 -2.53
N TYR A 23 14.07 -11.62 -3.80
CA TYR A 23 14.32 -12.52 -4.92
C TYR A 23 15.78 -12.98 -5.01
N LEU A 24 16.74 -12.08 -4.81
CA LEU A 24 18.17 -12.40 -4.87
C LEU A 24 18.67 -13.21 -3.67
N VAL A 25 18.05 -13.05 -2.51
CA VAL A 25 18.38 -13.83 -1.30
C VAL A 25 17.81 -15.23 -1.41
N ASP A 26 16.50 -15.33 -1.62
CA ASP A 26 15.79 -16.60 -1.79
C ASP A 26 14.41 -16.33 -2.44
N PRO A 27 14.16 -16.86 -3.66
CA PRO A 27 12.88 -16.65 -4.34
C PRO A 27 11.68 -17.23 -3.59
N THR A 28 11.88 -18.22 -2.72
CA THR A 28 10.80 -18.79 -1.89
C THR A 28 10.21 -17.77 -0.94
N LEU A 29 10.97 -16.75 -0.51
CA LEU A 29 10.47 -15.67 0.35
C LEU A 29 9.35 -14.86 -0.31
N LEU A 30 9.38 -14.72 -1.64
CA LEU A 30 8.28 -14.07 -2.37
C LEU A 30 7.00 -14.91 -2.37
N VAL A 31 7.13 -16.21 -2.21
CA VAL A 31 6.00 -17.15 -2.22
C VAL A 31 5.41 -17.30 -0.82
N ASP A 32 6.26 -17.27 0.19
CA ASP A 32 5.86 -17.29 1.60
C ASP A 32 5.13 -16.01 2.06
N GLY A 33 5.01 -15.00 1.20
CA GLY A 33 4.26 -13.78 1.48
C GLY A 33 5.09 -12.63 2.06
N TYR A 34 6.44 -12.70 2.05
CA TYR A 34 7.28 -11.63 2.60
C TYR A 34 7.19 -10.33 1.78
N GLU A 35 6.71 -10.37 0.54
CA GLU A 35 6.38 -9.18 -0.25
C GLU A 35 5.31 -8.32 0.44
N ARG A 36 4.49 -8.89 1.33
CA ARG A 36 3.52 -8.14 2.14
C ARG A 36 4.18 -7.15 3.10
N LEU A 37 5.44 -7.33 3.45
CA LEU A 37 6.20 -6.35 4.24
C LEU A 37 6.33 -4.99 3.51
N THR A 38 6.16 -4.95 2.19
CA THR A 38 6.06 -3.69 1.44
C THR A 38 4.89 -2.81 1.89
N LEU A 39 3.85 -3.38 2.51
CA LEU A 39 2.75 -2.62 3.10
C LEU A 39 3.23 -1.70 4.23
N LEU A 40 4.25 -2.10 4.99
CA LEU A 40 4.86 -1.25 6.02
C LEU A 40 5.56 -0.05 5.39
N LEU A 41 6.22 -0.24 4.24
CA LEU A 41 6.82 0.86 3.48
C LEU A 41 5.76 1.84 2.97
N PHE A 42 4.63 1.31 2.49
CA PHE A 42 3.51 2.13 2.02
C PHE A 42 2.87 2.90 3.17
N ALA A 43 2.59 2.24 4.30
CA ALA A 43 2.06 2.88 5.50
C ALA A 43 3.01 3.98 6.02
N GLY A 44 4.31 3.70 6.08
CA GLY A 44 5.33 4.69 6.46
C GLY A 44 5.34 5.90 5.54
N ALA A 45 5.24 5.70 4.22
CA ALA A 45 5.17 6.79 3.25
C ALA A 45 3.90 7.65 3.39
N ILE A 46 2.76 7.01 3.67
CA ILE A 46 1.49 7.71 3.94
C ILE A 46 1.60 8.55 5.20
N ILE A 47 2.08 7.97 6.31
CA ILE A 47 2.27 8.67 7.59
C ILE A 47 3.22 9.86 7.41
N TYR A 48 4.36 9.64 6.75
CA TYR A 48 5.33 10.69 6.46
C TYR A 48 4.71 11.82 5.62
N GLY A 49 3.96 11.46 4.56
CA GLY A 49 3.29 12.45 3.72
C GLY A 49 2.26 13.28 4.47
N VAL A 50 1.44 12.65 5.31
CA VAL A 50 0.46 13.32 6.16
C VAL A 50 1.14 14.25 7.17
N GLN A 51 2.21 13.79 7.83
CA GLN A 51 2.98 14.62 8.78
C GLN A 51 3.65 15.82 8.10
N GLN A 52 4.24 15.62 6.93
CA GLN A 52 4.90 16.69 6.19
C GLN A 52 3.91 17.76 5.73
N GLU A 53 2.72 17.35 5.25
CA GLU A 53 1.71 18.28 4.79
C GLU A 53 1.27 19.23 5.92
N ARG A 54 1.14 18.70 7.14
CA ARG A 54 0.88 19.49 8.36
C ARG A 54 1.97 20.52 8.62
N GLN A 55 3.24 20.12 8.60
CA GLN A 55 4.36 21.04 8.86
C GLN A 55 4.47 22.16 7.81
N THR A 56 4.21 21.86 6.54
CA THR A 56 4.29 22.88 5.49
C THR A 56 3.19 23.93 5.59
N LYS A 57 1.96 23.56 5.98
CA LYS A 57 0.88 24.53 6.19
C LYS A 57 1.23 25.50 7.32
N LEU A 58 1.85 25.01 8.41
CA LEU A 58 2.32 25.84 9.52
C LEU A 58 3.41 26.85 9.09
N SER A 59 4.37 26.43 8.26
CA SER A 59 5.46 27.31 7.84
C SER A 59 5.03 28.42 6.88
N VAL A 60 4.09 28.14 5.96
CA VAL A 60 3.63 29.16 4.99
C VAL A 60 2.80 30.22 5.70
N LYS A 61 1.88 29.81 6.58
CA LYS A 61 1.03 30.75 7.32
C LYS A 61 1.84 31.68 8.24
N LYS A 62 2.86 31.14 8.92
CA LYS A 62 3.79 31.97 9.73
C LYS A 62 4.51 33.04 8.89
N ILE A 63 4.83 32.75 7.63
CA ILE A 63 5.48 33.71 6.73
C ILE A 63 4.47 34.79 6.29
N GLU A 64 3.24 34.41 5.96
CA GLU A 64 2.16 35.37 5.64
C GLU A 64 1.86 36.30 6.83
N GLU A 65 1.74 35.75 8.04
CA GLU A 65 1.53 36.53 9.27
C GLU A 65 2.69 37.50 9.54
N LEU A 66 3.96 37.09 9.35
CA LEU A 66 5.12 37.99 9.49
C LEU A 66 5.12 39.12 8.45
N VAL A 67 4.60 38.86 7.25
CA VAL A 67 4.46 39.89 6.20
C VAL A 67 3.32 40.85 6.53
N GLU A 68 2.19 40.38 7.08
CA GLU A 68 1.06 41.23 7.46
C GLU A 68 1.33 42.03 8.75
N GLN A 69 2.07 41.47 9.71
CA GLN A 69 2.44 42.12 10.96
C GLN A 69 3.42 43.29 10.78
N ASP A 70 4.21 43.31 9.69
CA ASP A 70 5.01 44.47 9.29
C ASP A 70 4.14 45.62 8.72
N THR A 71 2.85 45.39 8.45
CA THR A 71 1.93 46.38 7.84
C THR A 71 0.79 46.89 8.72
N ALA A 72 0.45 46.28 9.86
CA ALA A 72 -0.61 46.80 10.73
C ALA A 72 -0.46 46.45 12.23
N THR A 73 -0.55 47.47 13.08
CA THR A 73 -0.70 47.35 14.54
C THR A 73 -2.05 46.76 14.93
N THR A 74 -1.98 45.70 15.74
CA THR A 74 -2.99 45.18 16.69
C THR A 74 -4.28 44.59 16.11
N ASP A 75 -4.36 43.27 16.08
CA ASP A 75 -5.42 42.58 16.83
C ASP A 75 -4.92 41.20 17.31
N GLU A 76 -5.00 41.00 18.62
CA GLU A 76 -4.67 39.75 19.31
C GLU A 76 -5.87 38.80 19.19
N ASN A 77 -5.71 37.65 18.52
CA ASN A 77 -6.37 36.34 18.74
C ASN A 77 -6.54 35.50 17.46
N ASP A 78 -5.52 35.39 16.62
CA ASP A 78 -5.51 34.31 15.62
C ASP A 78 -4.81 33.08 16.23
N GLU A 79 -5.59 32.27 16.98
CA GLU A 79 -5.20 30.90 17.27
C GLU A 79 -4.86 30.20 15.94
N VAL A 80 -3.58 29.94 15.74
CA VAL A 80 -3.01 29.34 14.54
C VAL A 80 -3.72 28.03 14.25
N SER A 81 -4.63 28.14 13.30
CA SER A 81 -5.64 27.15 13.04
C SER A 81 -5.02 26.02 12.18
N ASP A 82 -4.37 25.06 12.84
CA ASP A 82 -3.71 23.87 12.26
C ASP A 82 -4.75 22.89 11.72
N PHE A 83 -5.50 23.30 10.70
CA PHE A 83 -6.58 22.52 10.11
C PHE A 83 -6.08 21.70 8.93
N ALA A 84 -6.15 20.39 9.11
CA ALA A 84 -5.99 19.42 8.06
C ALA A 84 -7.32 18.65 7.95
N PRO A 85 -8.21 19.06 7.02
CA PRO A 85 -9.50 18.40 6.89
C PRO A 85 -9.29 16.94 6.52
N PHE A 86 -10.07 16.07 7.15
CA PHE A 86 -9.96 14.61 7.01
C PHE A 86 -9.92 14.15 5.55
N GLY A 87 -10.75 14.75 4.69
CA GLY A 87 -10.83 14.42 3.27
C GLY A 87 -9.52 14.67 2.51
N GLU A 88 -8.80 15.75 2.80
CA GLU A 88 -7.50 16.05 2.18
C GLU A 88 -6.45 15.03 2.59
N LEU A 89 -6.39 14.69 3.88
CA LEU A 89 -5.44 13.69 4.39
C LEU A 89 -5.72 12.29 3.84
N LEU A 90 -6.99 11.91 3.78
CA LEU A 90 -7.42 10.63 3.21
C LEU A 90 -7.06 10.55 1.72
N GLN A 91 -7.36 11.59 0.95
CA GLN A 91 -7.02 11.64 -0.47
C GLN A 91 -5.50 11.61 -0.69
N LEU A 92 -4.74 12.33 0.12
CA LEU A 92 -3.28 12.33 0.08
C LEU A 92 -2.71 10.92 0.34
N GLY A 93 -3.16 10.27 1.41
CA GLY A 93 -2.72 8.93 1.79
C GLY A 93 -3.12 7.87 0.76
N PHE A 94 -4.40 7.86 0.35
CA PHE A 94 -4.90 6.89 -0.61
C PHE A 94 -4.23 7.03 -1.97
N ARG A 95 -4.05 8.26 -2.49
CA ARG A 95 -3.33 8.49 -3.75
C ARG A 95 -1.87 8.01 -3.68
N THR A 96 -1.21 8.25 -2.55
CA THR A 96 0.17 7.76 -2.31
C THR A 96 0.23 6.24 -2.37
N TYR A 97 -0.72 5.56 -1.72
CA TYR A 97 -0.84 4.10 -1.76
C TYR A 97 -1.06 3.57 -3.18
N VAL A 98 -2.07 4.11 -3.89
CA VAL A 98 -2.46 3.64 -5.23
C VAL A 98 -1.27 3.67 -6.19
N ILE A 99 -0.51 4.76 -6.20
CA ILE A 99 0.67 4.91 -7.08
C ILE A 99 1.73 3.86 -6.74
N ALA A 100 2.04 3.68 -5.46
CA ALA A 100 3.02 2.72 -5.00
C ALA A 100 2.61 1.27 -5.30
N TYR A 101 1.33 0.96 -5.08
CA TYR A 101 0.72 -0.33 -5.39
C TYR A 101 0.82 -0.65 -6.88
N PHE A 102 0.44 0.26 -7.77
CA PHE A 102 0.51 -0.01 -9.21
C PHE A 102 1.94 -0.21 -9.71
N MET A 103 2.91 0.51 -9.14
CA MET A 103 4.33 0.26 -9.43
C MET A 103 4.76 -1.13 -8.97
N LYS A 104 4.42 -1.51 -7.72
CA LYS A 104 4.70 -2.86 -7.18
C LYS A 104 4.06 -3.94 -8.04
N PHE A 105 2.78 -3.77 -8.36
CA PHE A 105 2.00 -4.70 -9.14
C PHE A 105 2.57 -4.88 -10.55
N ALA A 106 2.90 -3.78 -11.25
CA ALA A 106 3.53 -3.86 -12.56
C ALA A 106 4.87 -4.62 -12.49
N PHE A 107 5.70 -4.32 -11.49
CA PHE A 107 6.97 -5.00 -11.30
C PHE A 107 6.81 -6.50 -11.05
N ILE A 108 5.95 -6.89 -10.10
CA ILE A 108 5.65 -8.29 -9.79
C ILE A 108 5.07 -8.99 -11.02
N TYR A 109 4.17 -8.33 -11.75
CA TYR A 109 3.59 -8.85 -12.98
C TYR A 109 4.68 -9.16 -14.02
N PHE A 110 5.62 -8.23 -14.25
CA PHE A 110 6.73 -8.48 -15.17
C PHE A 110 7.68 -9.57 -14.67
N LEU A 111 8.00 -9.56 -13.36
CA LEU A 111 8.86 -10.56 -12.74
C LEU A 111 8.32 -11.98 -12.96
N PHE A 112 7.05 -12.21 -12.66
CA PHE A 112 6.43 -13.54 -12.74
C PHE A 112 6.04 -13.95 -14.17
N ASN A 113 5.67 -13.02 -15.05
CA ASN A 113 5.19 -13.40 -16.40
C ASN A 113 6.28 -13.35 -17.48
N TYR A 114 7.35 -12.58 -17.29
CA TYR A 114 8.34 -12.35 -18.35
C TYR A 114 9.78 -12.65 -17.94
N TYR A 115 10.19 -12.31 -16.72
CA TYR A 115 11.58 -12.51 -16.30
C TYR A 115 11.84 -13.90 -15.75
N ASP A 116 10.99 -14.37 -14.83
CA ASP A 116 11.12 -15.67 -14.20
C ASP A 116 9.75 -16.36 -14.00
N PRO A 117 9.23 -17.02 -15.05
CA PRO A 117 7.98 -17.77 -14.99
C PRO A 117 8.01 -18.97 -14.02
N SER A 118 9.19 -19.44 -13.62
CA SER A 118 9.31 -20.56 -12.67
C SER A 118 8.79 -20.20 -11.28
N LEU A 119 8.76 -18.90 -10.94
CA LEU A 119 8.12 -18.41 -9.72
C LEU A 119 6.62 -18.77 -9.65
N ILE A 120 5.93 -18.87 -10.78
CA ILE A 120 4.52 -19.28 -10.80
C ILE A 120 4.38 -20.74 -10.39
N GLU A 121 5.30 -21.61 -10.82
CA GLU A 121 5.32 -23.01 -10.42
C GLU A 121 5.60 -23.13 -8.92
N LEU A 122 6.51 -22.31 -8.39
CA LEU A 122 6.83 -22.28 -6.97
C LEU A 122 5.64 -21.80 -6.12
N VAL A 123 4.93 -20.75 -6.54
CA VAL A 123 3.68 -20.31 -5.89
C VAL A 123 2.62 -21.40 -5.94
N LYS A 124 2.49 -22.08 -7.09
CA LYS A 124 1.52 -23.16 -7.27
C LYS A 124 1.80 -24.32 -6.31
N ASP A 125 3.06 -24.75 -6.19
CA ASP A 125 3.42 -25.85 -5.32
C ASP A 125 3.22 -25.49 -3.83
N ALA A 126 3.64 -24.30 -3.41
CA ALA A 126 3.37 -23.79 -2.06
C ALA A 126 1.86 -23.66 -1.77
N SER A 127 1.08 -23.18 -2.74
CA SER A 127 -0.38 -23.06 -2.61
C SER A 127 -1.05 -24.43 -2.48
N VAL A 128 -0.55 -25.44 -3.18
CA VAL A 128 -1.03 -26.82 -3.08
C VAL A 128 -0.70 -27.40 -1.71
N GLU A 129 0.50 -27.15 -1.18
CA GLU A 129 0.90 -27.58 0.15
C GLU A 129 -0.02 -26.98 1.23
N VAL A 130 -0.24 -25.66 1.18
CA VAL A 130 -1.17 -24.97 2.10
C VAL A 130 -2.60 -25.51 1.95
N TYR A 131 -3.06 -25.75 0.71
CA TYR A 131 -4.37 -26.36 0.46
C TYR A 131 -4.47 -27.75 1.07
N MET A 132 -3.42 -28.56 0.95
CA MET A 132 -3.39 -29.91 1.51
C MET A 132 -3.41 -29.91 3.03
N GLU A 133 -2.74 -28.94 3.66
CA GLU A 133 -2.70 -28.79 5.12
C GLU A 133 -4.05 -28.35 5.70
N HIS A 134 -4.77 -27.44 5.01
CA HIS A 134 -5.98 -26.82 5.54
C HIS A 134 -7.27 -27.53 5.14
N GLN A 135 -7.26 -28.37 4.10
CA GLN A 135 -8.45 -29.10 3.68
C GLN A 135 -8.63 -30.38 4.50
N ASP A 136 -9.81 -30.55 5.09
CA ASP A 136 -10.17 -31.81 5.72
C ASP A 136 -10.45 -32.86 4.63
N PHE A 137 -9.53 -33.81 4.48
CA PHE A 137 -9.66 -34.96 3.58
C PHE A 137 -10.13 -36.24 4.30
N SER A 138 -10.47 -36.18 5.58
CA SER A 138 -10.80 -37.37 6.38
C SER A 138 -11.96 -38.22 5.83
N LYS A 139 -12.78 -37.64 4.94
CA LYS A 139 -13.94 -38.29 4.31
C LYS A 139 -13.76 -38.61 2.83
N ASP A 140 -12.65 -38.19 2.24
CA ASP A 140 -12.40 -38.36 0.81
C ASP A 140 -11.59 -39.64 0.55
N THR A 141 -11.83 -40.29 -0.60
CA THR A 141 -10.96 -41.37 -1.07
C THR A 141 -9.70 -40.79 -1.70
N GLU A 142 -8.62 -41.57 -1.77
CA GLU A 142 -7.35 -41.13 -2.37
C GLU A 142 -7.51 -40.62 -3.81
N GLU A 143 -8.37 -41.27 -4.61
CA GLU A 143 -8.69 -40.84 -5.97
C GLU A 143 -9.39 -39.46 -6.01
N ILE A 144 -10.32 -39.21 -5.09
CA ILE A 144 -11.01 -37.91 -4.96
C ILE A 144 -10.02 -36.83 -4.52
N ILE A 145 -9.11 -37.15 -3.59
CA ILE A 145 -8.07 -36.22 -3.13
C ILE A 145 -7.17 -35.82 -4.30
N GLN A 146 -6.67 -36.80 -5.07
CA GLN A 146 -5.84 -36.54 -6.25
C GLN A 146 -6.58 -35.71 -7.31
N GLN A 147 -7.86 -36.01 -7.54
CA GLN A 147 -8.69 -35.23 -8.46
C GLN A 147 -8.87 -33.78 -7.99
N LYS A 148 -9.11 -33.54 -6.69
CA LYS A 148 -9.21 -32.19 -6.11
C LYS A 148 -7.91 -31.42 -6.26
N ILE A 149 -6.77 -32.05 -5.96
CA ILE A 149 -5.44 -31.44 -6.09
C ILE A 149 -5.14 -31.12 -7.57
N ALA A 150 -5.42 -32.05 -8.49
CA ALA A 150 -5.21 -31.84 -9.92
C ALA A 150 -6.04 -30.65 -10.43
N ARG A 151 -7.32 -30.59 -10.05
CA ARG A 151 -8.20 -29.46 -10.38
C ARG A 151 -7.74 -28.15 -9.78
N TYR A 152 -7.23 -28.16 -8.54
CA TYR A 152 -6.66 -26.97 -7.92
C TYR A 152 -5.42 -26.48 -8.68
N LYS A 153 -4.55 -27.41 -9.10
CA LYS A 153 -3.35 -27.13 -9.92
C LYS A 153 -3.67 -26.53 -11.30
N GLU A 154 -4.88 -26.66 -11.83
CA GLU A 154 -5.29 -26.01 -13.08
C GLU A 154 -5.59 -24.51 -12.90
N GLY A 155 -5.64 -24.03 -11.65
CA GLY A 155 -5.82 -22.62 -11.33
C GLY A 155 -4.69 -21.72 -11.86
N ASN A 156 -5.00 -20.43 -12.05
CA ASN A 156 -4.00 -19.41 -12.34
C ASN A 156 -3.44 -18.86 -11.02
N PHE A 157 -2.20 -19.21 -10.71
CA PHE A 157 -1.50 -18.79 -9.48
C PHE A 157 -0.63 -17.54 -9.65
N GLY A 158 -0.41 -17.11 -10.89
CA GLY A 158 0.39 -15.92 -11.19
C GLY A 158 -0.40 -14.62 -11.07
N PRO A 159 0.29 -13.48 -10.91
CA PRO A 159 -0.32 -12.16 -10.94
C PRO A 159 -1.01 -11.92 -12.29
N SER A 160 -2.30 -11.56 -12.25
CA SER A 160 -3.14 -11.40 -13.43
C SER A 160 -3.87 -10.06 -13.43
N LEU A 161 -3.88 -9.37 -14.57
CA LEU A 161 -4.69 -8.18 -14.79
C LEU A 161 -6.20 -8.47 -14.74
N LYS A 162 -6.60 -9.74 -14.90
CA LYS A 162 -7.99 -10.17 -14.82
C LYS A 162 -8.44 -10.47 -13.39
N ASP A 163 -7.52 -10.49 -12.42
CA ASP A 163 -7.84 -10.67 -11.01
C ASP A 163 -8.35 -9.37 -10.39
N VAL A 164 -9.54 -8.95 -10.82
CA VAL A 164 -10.18 -7.71 -10.35
C VAL A 164 -10.47 -7.79 -8.85
N LEU A 165 -10.74 -8.98 -8.32
CA LEU A 165 -11.03 -9.19 -6.91
C LEU A 165 -9.76 -9.00 -6.06
N GLY A 166 -8.63 -9.61 -6.44
CA GLY A 166 -7.35 -9.42 -5.76
C GLY A 166 -6.89 -7.95 -5.78
N ILE A 167 -6.97 -7.30 -6.93
CA ILE A 167 -6.66 -5.86 -7.06
C ILE A 167 -7.60 -5.02 -6.18
N GLY A 168 -8.90 -5.33 -6.19
CA GLY A 168 -9.89 -4.64 -5.37
C GLY A 168 -9.62 -4.77 -3.87
N LEU A 169 -9.29 -5.97 -3.38
CA LEU A 169 -8.97 -6.20 -1.97
C LEU A 169 -7.73 -5.43 -1.52
N GLU A 170 -6.67 -5.38 -2.34
CA GLU A 170 -5.46 -4.61 -2.06
C GLU A 170 -5.76 -3.10 -1.97
N LEU A 171 -6.57 -2.56 -2.90
CA LEU A 171 -6.98 -1.17 -2.85
C LEU A 171 -7.85 -0.86 -1.62
N ILE A 172 -8.75 -1.76 -1.21
CA ILE A 172 -9.53 -1.63 0.02
C ILE A 172 -8.59 -1.59 1.23
N LEU A 173 -7.59 -2.47 1.29
CA LEU A 173 -6.61 -2.48 2.38
C LEU A 173 -5.84 -1.14 2.43
N GLY A 174 -5.38 -0.64 1.29
CA GLY A 174 -4.74 0.67 1.18
C GLY A 174 -5.64 1.82 1.62
N PHE A 175 -6.92 1.76 1.27
CA PHE A 175 -7.92 2.72 1.72
C PHE A 175 -8.08 2.68 3.25
N ILE A 176 -8.16 1.51 3.87
CA ILE A 176 -8.25 1.36 5.33
C ILE A 176 -7.02 1.98 6.01
N ILE A 177 -5.81 1.73 5.51
CA ILE A 177 -4.57 2.32 6.06
C ILE A 177 -4.60 3.85 5.95
N ALA A 178 -4.98 4.38 4.79
CA ALA A 178 -5.11 5.82 4.57
C ALA A 178 -6.20 6.44 5.45
N PHE A 179 -7.33 5.76 5.61
CA PHE A 179 -8.44 6.15 6.48
C PHE A 179 -8.02 6.24 7.93
N LEU A 180 -7.38 5.19 8.47
CA LEU A 180 -6.88 5.19 9.84
C LEU A 180 -5.85 6.30 10.05
N THR A 181 -4.92 6.48 9.11
CA THR A 181 -3.94 7.56 9.20
C THR A 181 -4.63 8.94 9.19
N ALA A 182 -5.56 9.18 8.28
CA ALA A 182 -6.31 10.43 8.25
C ALA A 182 -7.13 10.64 9.54
N LEU A 183 -7.70 9.58 10.11
CA LEU A 183 -8.51 9.64 11.34
C LEU A 183 -7.67 10.03 12.56
N PHE A 184 -6.44 9.51 12.69
CA PHE A 184 -5.55 9.85 13.80
C PHE A 184 -4.88 11.22 13.65
N PHE A 185 -4.72 11.70 12.42
CA PHE A 185 -4.02 12.95 12.13
C PHE A 185 -4.94 14.13 11.77
N LYS A 186 -6.26 13.91 11.66
CA LYS A 186 -7.23 15.00 11.43
C LYS A 186 -7.21 16.00 12.58
N ARG A 187 -7.40 17.27 12.25
CA ARG A 187 -7.73 18.33 13.21
C ARG A 187 -8.91 19.10 12.63
N GLU A 188 -10.00 19.12 13.40
CA GLU A 188 -11.24 19.78 13.01
C GLU A 188 -11.14 21.28 13.29
N GLN A 189 -11.77 22.07 12.42
CA GLN A 189 -11.94 23.50 12.62
C GLN A 189 -13.01 23.72 13.70
N PRO A 190 -12.76 24.52 14.75
CA PRO A 190 -13.79 24.92 15.69
C PRO A 190 -14.83 25.75 14.92
N ASP A 191 -16.09 25.33 15.01
CA ASP A 191 -17.24 26.07 14.48
C ASP A 191 -17.42 27.33 15.35
N TYR A 192 -17.02 28.50 14.83
CA TYR A 192 -17.32 29.81 15.41
C TYR A 192 -18.42 30.52 14.61
#